data_AF-A0A8S9H676-F1
#
_entry.id   AF-A0A8S9H676-F1
#
_cell.length_a   1.000
_cell.length_b   1.000
_cell.length_c   1.000
_cell.angle_alpha   90.00
_cell.angle_beta   90.00
_cell.angle_gamma   90.00
#
_symmetry.space_group_name_H-M   'P 1'
#
loop_
_entity.id
_entity.type
_entity.pdbx_description
1 polymer ?
#
loop_
_entity_poly.entity_id
_entity_poly.type
_entity_poly.pdbx_seq_one_letter_code
_entity_poly.pdbx_strand_id
1 'polypeptide(L)'
;MLLKRPLYNLVDALTRHTTQVYPNSWTAILVSLDNQGMWNMRSAIWERQYLGQQFYLKVWDPVQSLANEYNPPDNLLLCGKAVGRRV
;
A
#
# COMPACT_ATOMS: atom_id res chain seq x y z
N MET A 1 32.06 14.46 10.49
CA MET A 1 31.20 13.90 11.56
C MET A 1 30.83 12.48 11.16
N LEU A 2 31.10 11.50 12.01
CA LEU A 2 31.27 10.09 11.68
C LEU A 2 30.00 9.42 11.10
N LEU A 3 30.07 8.93 9.87
CA LEU A 3 29.09 8.03 9.27
C LEU A 3 29.32 6.59 9.78
N LYS A 4 28.64 6.19 10.86
CA LYS A 4 28.53 4.79 11.31
C LYS A 4 27.10 4.29 11.05
N ARG A 5 26.95 3.13 10.38
CA ARG A 5 25.68 2.42 10.07
C ARG A 5 25.38 1.33 11.14
N PRO A 6 24.14 0.81 11.30
CA PRO A 6 22.86 1.16 10.67
C PRO A 6 21.86 1.80 11.68
N LEU A 7 21.09 2.80 11.27
CA LEU A 7 20.12 3.52 12.12
C LEU A 7 18.77 2.80 12.30
N TYR A 8 18.53 1.72 11.54
CA TYR A 8 17.25 1.04 11.54
C TYR A 8 17.19 -0.04 12.61
N ASN A 9 16.06 -0.12 13.31
CA ASN A 9 15.77 -1.26 14.18
C ASN A 9 15.38 -2.47 13.31
N LEU A 10 16.26 -3.47 13.24
CA LEU A 10 16.06 -4.70 12.46
C LEU A 10 15.72 -5.91 13.33
N VAL A 11 15.60 -5.73 14.66
CA VAL A 11 15.40 -6.83 15.61
C VAL A 11 13.96 -6.88 16.10
N ASP A 12 13.43 -5.74 16.54
CA ASP A 12 12.12 -5.67 17.23
C ASP A 12 11.31 -4.42 16.85
N ALA A 13 11.44 -3.94 15.62
CA ALA A 13 10.58 -2.89 15.10
C ALA A 13 9.09 -3.29 15.19
N LEU A 14 8.25 -2.35 15.61
CA LEU A 14 6.82 -2.60 15.81
C LEU A 14 6.07 -2.76 14.49
N THR A 15 5.35 -3.88 14.34
CA THR A 15 4.41 -4.11 13.22
C THR A 15 3.15 -3.26 13.39
N ARG A 16 2.84 -2.43 12.39
CA ARG A 16 1.68 -1.51 12.40
C ARG A 16 1.14 -1.29 10.98
N HIS A 17 -0.12 -0.87 10.87
CA HIS A 17 -0.78 -0.46 9.62
C HIS A 17 -0.78 1.07 9.40
N THR A 18 -0.39 1.84 10.41
CA THR A 18 -0.28 3.31 10.32
C THR A 18 0.88 3.77 11.19
N THR A 19 1.66 4.73 10.69
CA THR A 19 2.77 5.33 11.40
C THR A 19 2.75 6.85 11.22
N GLN A 20 3.24 7.56 12.23
CA GLN A 20 3.33 9.01 12.18
C GLN A 20 4.64 9.44 11.54
N VAL A 21 4.58 10.54 10.77
CA VAL A 21 5.76 11.25 10.29
C VAL A 21 5.73 12.63 10.94
N TYR A 22 6.73 12.92 11.77
CA TYR A 22 6.83 14.20 12.47
C TYR A 22 7.25 15.34 11.53
N PRO A 23 6.90 16.60 11.84
CA PRO A 23 7.31 17.75 11.04
C PRO A 23 8.83 17.82 10.81
N ASN A 24 9.24 18.12 9.59
CA ASN A 24 10.66 18.18 9.17
C ASN A 24 11.46 16.89 9.44
N SER A 25 10.78 15.74 9.47
CA SER A 25 11.36 14.44 9.76
C SER A 25 10.94 13.38 8.74
N TRP A 26 11.42 12.16 8.94
CA TRP A 26 11.12 11.00 8.11
C TRP A 26 10.88 9.77 8.99
N THR A 27 10.09 8.83 8.49
CA THR A 27 9.86 7.52 9.12
C THR A 27 10.10 6.46 8.07
N ALA A 28 10.99 5.50 8.35
CA ALA A 28 11.22 4.35 7.49
C ALA A 28 10.35 3.17 7.96
N ILE A 29 9.78 2.45 7.00
CA ILE A 29 9.04 1.20 7.22
C ILE A 29 9.65 0.11 6.35
N LEU A 30 9.55 -1.14 6.81
CA LEU A 30 9.85 -2.33 6.02
C LEU A 30 8.55 -3.12 5.87
N VAL A 31 8.23 -3.51 4.63
CA VAL A 31 7.01 -4.24 4.30
C VAL A 31 7.33 -5.37 3.32
N SER A 32 6.75 -6.55 3.58
CA SER A 32 6.70 -7.65 2.62
C SER A 32 5.51 -7.41 1.68
N LEU A 33 5.73 -7.51 0.37
CA LEU A 33 4.68 -7.41 -0.64
C LEU A 33 4.27 -8.81 -1.11
N ASP A 34 3.79 -9.64 -0.18
CA ASP A 34 3.39 -11.03 -0.41
C ASP A 34 1.89 -11.21 -0.69
N ASN A 35 1.13 -10.11 -0.71
CA ASN A 35 -0.30 -10.12 -0.95
C ASN A 35 -0.65 -9.37 -2.26
N GLN A 36 -0.99 -10.13 -3.29
CA GLN A 36 -1.30 -9.64 -4.63
C GLN A 36 -2.61 -8.87 -4.63
N GLY A 37 -2.62 -7.71 -5.30
CA GLY A 37 -3.78 -6.84 -5.26
C GLY A 37 -3.46 -5.38 -5.46
N MET A 38 -4.51 -4.57 -5.42
CA MET A 38 -4.42 -3.10 -5.40
C MET A 38 -4.56 -2.60 -3.95
N TRP A 39 -3.54 -1.90 -3.46
CA TRP A 39 -3.46 -1.39 -2.10
C TRP A 39 -3.45 0.13 -2.09
N ASN A 40 -4.25 0.76 -1.22
CA ASN A 40 -4.24 2.21 -1.03
C ASN A 40 -3.33 2.56 0.16
N MET A 41 -2.26 3.33 -0.09
CA MET A 41 -1.47 3.97 0.94
C MET A 41 -1.84 5.45 1.02
N ARG A 42 -2.34 5.87 2.18
CA ARG A 42 -2.94 7.21 2.37
C ARG A 42 -2.59 7.83 3.69
N SER A 43 -2.74 9.15 3.74
CA SER A 43 -2.86 9.88 4.98
C SER A 43 -4.10 9.44 5.75
N ALA A 44 -3.98 9.22 7.05
CA ALA A 44 -5.14 9.02 7.94
C ALA A 44 -5.84 10.33 8.29
N ILE A 45 -5.22 11.48 7.97
CA ILE A 45 -5.82 12.81 8.11
C ILE A 45 -6.75 13.03 6.92
N TRP A 46 -8.05 13.18 7.18
CA TRP A 46 -9.10 13.18 6.16
C TRP A 46 -8.92 14.31 5.14
N GLU A 47 -8.61 15.51 5.60
CA GLU A 47 -8.42 16.69 4.74
C GLU A 47 -7.28 16.46 3.76
N ARG A 48 -6.19 15.84 4.22
CA ARG A 48 -5.04 15.54 3.36
C ARG A 48 -5.35 14.44 2.37
N GLN A 49 -6.07 13.41 2.79
CA GLN A 49 -6.52 12.35 1.89
C GLN A 49 -7.44 12.92 0.79
N TYR A 50 -8.40 13.78 1.17
CA TYR A 50 -9.31 14.44 0.25
C TYR A 50 -8.57 15.31 -0.77
N LEU A 51 -7.54 16.04 -0.32
CA LEU A 51 -6.66 16.82 -1.17
C LEU A 51 -5.66 15.97 -2.00
N GLY A 52 -5.72 14.64 -1.90
CA GLY A 52 -4.96 13.74 -2.76
C GLY A 52 -3.65 13.20 -2.17
N GLN A 53 -3.39 13.36 -0.86
CA GLN A 53 -2.24 12.73 -0.19
C GLN A 53 -2.46 11.22 -0.01
N GLN A 54 -2.42 10.50 -1.13
CA GLN A 54 -2.56 9.06 -1.22
C GLN A 54 -2.00 8.56 -2.55
N PHE A 55 -1.63 7.28 -2.60
CA PHE A 55 -1.33 6.59 -3.85
C PHE A 55 -1.79 5.14 -3.79
N TYR A 56 -1.86 4.51 -4.96
CA TYR A 56 -2.20 3.10 -5.08
C TYR A 56 -0.97 2.30 -5.50
N LEU A 57 -0.79 1.14 -4.87
CA LEU A 57 0.25 0.17 -5.17
C LEU A 57 -0.40 -1.10 -5.73
N LYS A 58 0.06 -1.57 -6.89
CA LYS A 58 -0.30 -2.90 -7.41
C LYS A 58 0.82 -3.87 -7.08
N VAL A 59 0.53 -4.86 -6.24
CA VAL A 59 1.38 -6.04 -6.09
C VAL A 59 0.96 -7.01 -7.20
N TRP A 60 1.85 -7.19 -8.17
CA TRP A 60 1.59 -7.94 -9.39
C TRP A 60 2.30 -9.29 -9.37
N ASP A 61 1.63 -10.31 -9.91
CA ASP A 61 2.15 -11.65 -10.11
C ASP A 61 1.75 -12.12 -11.53
N PRO A 62 2.67 -12.69 -12.33
CA PRO A 62 2.32 -13.28 -13.62
C PRO A 62 1.37 -14.47 -13.52
N VAL A 63 1.38 -15.19 -12.40
CA VAL A 63 0.54 -16.38 -12.16
C VAL A 63 -0.74 -15.96 -11.46
N GLN A 64 -1.83 -15.94 -12.23
CA GLN A 64 -3.16 -15.73 -11.67
C GLN A 64 -3.66 -17.03 -11.02
N SER A 65 -3.78 -17.01 -9.71
CA SER A 65 -4.39 -18.07 -8.93
C SER A 65 -5.27 -17.48 -7.85
N LEU A 66 -6.33 -18.20 -7.48
CA LEU A 66 -7.21 -17.81 -6.37
C LEU A 66 -6.51 -17.83 -5.00
N ALA A 67 -5.31 -18.42 -4.92
CA ALA A 67 -4.47 -18.33 -3.73
C ALA A 67 -3.76 -16.97 -3.62
N ASN A 68 -3.57 -16.28 -4.75
CA ASN A 68 -2.86 -15.00 -4.82
C ASN A 68 -3.85 -13.82 -4.86
N GLU A 69 -4.77 -13.81 -5.83
CA GLU A 69 -5.76 -12.76 -6.01
C GLU A 69 -7.09 -13.38 -6.47
N TYR A 70 -8.17 -13.06 -5.76
CA TYR A 70 -9.50 -13.53 -6.14
C TYR A 70 -9.97 -12.85 -7.42
N ASN A 71 -10.79 -13.57 -8.19
CA ASN A 71 -11.52 -12.95 -9.29
C ASN A 71 -12.44 -11.85 -8.74
N PRO A 72 -12.62 -10.76 -9.50
CA PRO A 72 -13.63 -9.76 -9.19
C PRO A 72 -15.01 -10.42 -9.02
N PRO A 73 -15.81 -9.99 -8.02
CA PRO A 73 -17.11 -10.59 -7.79
C PRO A 73 -18.09 -10.23 -8.92
N ASP A 74 -19.06 -11.11 -9.19
CA ASP A 74 -20.04 -10.95 -10.28
C ASP A 74 -20.87 -9.66 -10.19
N ASN A 75 -21.03 -9.12 -8.97
CA ASN A 75 -21.76 -7.89 -8.71
C ASN A 75 -20.86 -6.63 -8.66
N LEU A 76 -19.63 -6.71 -9.19
CA LEU A 76 -18.73 -5.56 -9.22
C LEU A 76 -19.33 -4.44 -10.09
N LEU A 77 -19.38 -3.23 -9.52
CA LEU A 77 -19.79 -2.04 -10.25
C LEU A 77 -18.72 -1.63 -11.28
N LEU A 78 -19.11 -1.56 -12.55
CA LEU A 78 -18.23 -1.15 -13.64
C LEU A 78 -18.40 0.34 -13.94
N CYS A 79 -17.29 1.08 -13.94
CA CYS A 79 -17.27 2.52 -14.16
C CYS A 79 -16.18 2.94 -15.17
N GLY A 80 -16.34 4.11 -15.78
CA GLY A 80 -15.34 4.68 -16.70
C GLY A 80 -14.95 3.72 -17.82
N LYS A 81 -13.65 3.46 -18.00
CA LYS A 81 -13.12 2.56 -19.04
C LYS A 81 -13.46 1.08 -18.82
N ALA A 82 -14.00 0.71 -17.66
CA ALA A 82 -14.41 -0.67 -17.38
C ALA A 82 -15.83 -0.97 -17.85
N VAL A 83 -16.64 0.05 -18.19
CA VAL A 83 -18.01 -0.15 -18.68
C VAL A 83 -18.00 -1.06 -19.91
N GLY A 84 -18.81 -2.12 -19.87
CA GLY A 84 -18.94 -3.11 -20.95
C GLY A 84 -17.87 -4.21 -20.97
N ARG A 85 -16.89 -4.19 -20.05
CA ARG A 85 -15.97 -5.33 -19.89
C ARG A 85 -16.68 -6.47 -19.16
N ARG A 86 -16.51 -7.70 -19.67
CA ARG A 86 -16.75 -8.90 -18.86
C ARG A 86 -15.47 -9.17 -18.07
N VAL A 87 -15.63 -9.26 -16.75
CA VAL A 87 -14.57 -9.52 -15.78
C VAL A 87 -14.77 -10.91 -15.23
#